data_AF-A0A1U9LET6-F1
#
_entry.id   AF-A0A1U9LET6-F1
#
_cell.length_a   1.000
_cell.length_b   1.000
_cell.length_c   1.000
_cell.angle_alpha   90.00
_cell.angle_beta   90.00
_cell.angle_gamma   90.00
#
_symmetry.space_group_name_H-M   'P 1'
#
loop_
_entity.id
_entity.type
_entity.pdbx_description
1 polymer ?
#
loop_
_entity_poly.entity_id
_entity_poly.type
_entity_poly.pdbx_seq_one_letter_code
_entity_poly.pdbx_strand_id
1 'polypeptide(L)'
;MSSSVQRRDLIRIGAGATLATLAGGVARQARAEGLEGATGMFDDMTVRQIARRLASAPYHGPDQTLPKALDNLNFDQFRSIAYREDRTLWHDDSLAFDVAFFPRGFLYRPRIDIFEIKDGKSEPVPYSADLFTYGDPSLKVDENLGFAGLRLRTPINTPGVMEEFCVFLGASYFRAVAKGQSYGLSARGFADGTGDPKGEEFALFRAFWLEKPQPGVKAVVVHALLDSPSVAGAFRFTIRPGDTTVFDVQSTLYPRTKIDQSGIAPLTGMFYFDANDRTHVDDWRPAAHDSEALQMWTGAGQELFRPLRNPLDLQFSAFSDDSPRGFGLMQRRRNFHDFEDLALNYEKRPSLWIEPIGDWGQGWVDLVEIPTPNEVNDNIVSFWRPRTPLEAGKEYSFTYRMYWGWDAPFPTPLARIGATRVGAVVDDKTARFFSIDFMGVPFERLPKDTKFHLEPQSSAGKIRNVVVEPNPNINGWRTTFEFVPGDEKVVELRCVLAADSGPVSEEWVYRWTP
;
A
#
# COMPACT_ATOMS: atom_id res chain seq x y z
N MET A 1 33.34 47.31 34.44
CA MET A 1 33.94 45.97 34.65
C MET A 1 33.15 45.01 33.80
N SER A 2 33.74 44.60 32.67
CA SER A 2 34.41 43.30 32.55
C SER A 2 33.38 42.24 32.20
N SER A 3 33.49 41.44 31.17
CA SER A 3 34.50 41.21 30.12
C SER A 3 33.89 40.03 29.39
N SER A 4 33.63 40.11 28.09
CA SER A 4 34.51 39.54 27.06
C SER A 4 35.31 38.31 27.52
N VAL A 5 35.19 37.23 26.78
CA VAL A 5 36.17 36.69 25.82
C VAL A 5 35.49 35.40 25.31
N GLN A 6 34.94 35.34 24.09
CA GLN A 6 35.53 35.53 22.76
C GLN A 6 36.52 34.41 22.38
N ARG A 7 36.51 34.09 21.08
CA ARG A 7 37.60 33.52 20.28
C ARG A 7 37.68 31.99 20.27
N ARG A 8 37.83 31.34 19.12
CA ARG A 8 38.24 31.81 17.77
C ARG A 8 38.09 30.63 16.81
N ASP A 9 37.92 30.74 15.51
CA ASP A 9 37.51 31.79 14.56
C ASP A 9 37.86 31.20 13.18
N LEU A 10 37.04 31.53 12.18
CA LEU A 10 37.36 32.02 10.82
C LEU A 10 38.43 31.30 9.95
N ILE A 11 38.34 31.27 8.63
CA ILE A 11 38.33 32.44 7.74
C ILE A 11 37.68 32.12 6.39
N ARG A 12 37.03 33.18 5.88
CA ARG A 12 36.36 33.36 4.60
C ARG A 12 37.26 34.25 3.70
N ILE A 13 37.18 34.05 2.38
CA ILE A 13 37.26 35.04 1.27
C ILE A 13 38.62 35.42 0.66
N GLY A 14 38.63 35.40 -0.68
CA GLY A 14 39.41 36.25 -1.61
C GLY A 14 39.40 35.64 -3.02
N ALA A 15 38.40 35.88 -3.88
CA ALA A 15 38.18 37.01 -4.79
C ALA A 15 39.12 37.09 -6.01
N GLY A 16 38.53 36.94 -7.22
CA GLY A 16 38.89 37.71 -8.41
C GLY A 16 39.57 36.97 -9.59
N ALA A 17 38.82 36.70 -10.66
CA ALA A 17 38.99 37.35 -11.98
C ALA A 17 38.19 36.62 -13.07
N THR A 18 37.37 37.41 -13.77
CA THR A 18 36.61 37.12 -14.99
C THR A 18 37.46 36.71 -16.19
N LEU A 19 36.96 35.79 -17.00
CA LEU A 19 37.10 35.83 -18.46
C LEU A 19 35.84 35.27 -19.12
N ALA A 20 35.23 36.12 -19.94
CA ALA A 20 34.08 35.81 -20.76
C ALA A 20 34.49 34.96 -21.98
N THR A 21 33.68 33.98 -22.33
CA THR A 21 33.54 33.50 -23.71
C THR A 21 32.05 33.26 -24.00
N LEU A 22 31.51 34.14 -24.83
CA LEU A 22 30.26 33.95 -25.56
C LEU A 22 30.45 32.85 -26.60
N ALA A 23 29.63 31.80 -26.58
CA ALA A 23 29.25 31.05 -27.78
C ALA A 23 28.10 30.08 -27.49
N GLY A 24 26.97 30.26 -28.19
CA GLY A 24 26.13 29.16 -28.67
C GLY A 24 25.08 28.62 -27.70
N GLY A 25 23.86 29.14 -27.82
CA GLY A 25 22.68 28.52 -27.24
C GLY A 25 22.44 27.11 -27.79
N VAL A 26 22.41 26.15 -26.87
CA VAL A 26 21.46 25.04 -26.86
C VAL A 26 21.11 24.88 -25.39
N ALA A 27 19.85 25.07 -25.01
CA ALA A 27 19.41 24.70 -23.67
C ALA A 27 19.63 23.18 -23.53
N ARG A 28 20.77 22.78 -22.95
CA ARG A 28 20.93 21.43 -22.42
C ARG A 28 19.97 21.35 -21.25
N GLN A 29 18.76 20.83 -21.51
CA GLN A 29 17.98 20.19 -20.47
C GLN A 29 18.95 19.29 -19.71
N ALA A 30 19.17 19.59 -18.43
CA ALA A 30 19.96 18.74 -17.56
C ALA A 30 19.32 17.34 -17.63
N ARG A 31 19.97 16.44 -18.37
CA ARG A 31 19.51 15.07 -18.52
C ARG A 31 19.70 14.45 -17.14
N ALA A 32 18.62 13.99 -16.51
CA ALA A 32 18.73 13.32 -15.23
C ALA A 32 19.69 12.13 -15.39
N GLU A 33 20.71 12.08 -14.54
CA GLU A 33 21.70 10.99 -14.56
C GLU A 33 20.98 9.64 -14.43
N GLY A 34 21.33 8.69 -15.31
CA GLY A 34 20.76 7.33 -15.29
C GLY A 34 19.47 7.10 -16.09
N LEU A 35 18.89 8.10 -16.77
CA LEU A 35 17.71 7.96 -17.65
C LEU A 35 18.06 7.88 -19.15
N GLU A 36 19.24 7.38 -19.48
CA GLU A 36 19.65 7.17 -20.87
C GLU A 36 18.75 6.14 -21.57
N GLY A 37 18.08 6.56 -22.65
CA GLY A 37 17.09 5.74 -23.37
C GLY A 37 15.65 5.99 -22.92
N ALA A 38 15.41 6.93 -21.99
CA ALA A 38 14.05 7.28 -21.56
C ALA A 38 13.20 7.98 -22.63
N THR A 39 13.83 8.54 -23.67
CA THR A 39 13.19 9.26 -24.77
C THR A 39 13.57 8.63 -26.10
N GLY A 40 12.70 8.74 -27.11
CA GLY A 40 12.90 8.14 -28.41
C GLY A 40 12.01 6.92 -28.61
N MET A 41 12.49 5.88 -29.30
CA MET A 41 11.72 4.65 -29.47
C MET A 41 11.46 3.99 -28.12
N PHE A 42 10.23 3.58 -27.88
CA PHE A 42 9.80 2.93 -26.67
C PHE A 42 9.16 1.57 -26.99
N ASP A 43 9.55 0.55 -26.22
CA ASP A 43 9.01 -0.80 -26.25
C ASP A 43 8.93 -1.37 -24.83
N ASP A 44 8.33 -2.57 -24.70
CA ASP A 44 8.16 -3.26 -23.41
C ASP A 44 9.48 -3.59 -22.69
N MET A 45 10.63 -3.49 -23.36
CA MET A 45 11.94 -3.77 -22.77
C MET A 45 12.65 -2.50 -22.28
N THR A 46 12.19 -1.32 -22.70
CA THR A 46 12.87 -0.05 -22.47
C THR A 46 13.11 0.20 -20.97
N VAL A 47 12.08 0.08 -20.12
CA VAL A 47 12.22 0.32 -18.68
C VAL A 47 13.05 -0.76 -18.00
N ARG A 48 12.94 -2.02 -18.44
CA ARG A 48 13.78 -3.12 -17.93
C ARG A 48 15.25 -2.89 -18.22
N GLN A 49 15.59 -2.40 -19.41
CA GLN A 49 16.96 -2.07 -19.80
C GLN A 49 17.52 -0.90 -18.97
N ILE A 50 16.71 0.12 -18.70
CA ILE A 50 17.10 1.24 -17.83
C ILE A 50 17.34 0.74 -16.40
N ALA A 51 16.41 -0.03 -15.83
CA ALA A 51 16.53 -0.58 -14.47
C ALA A 51 17.78 -1.47 -14.33
N ARG A 52 18.04 -2.35 -15.29
CA ARG A 52 19.23 -3.21 -15.30
C ARG A 52 20.53 -2.39 -15.29
N ARG A 53 20.58 -1.31 -16.08
CA ARG A 53 21.74 -0.42 -16.11
C ARG A 53 21.91 0.32 -14.78
N LEU A 54 20.83 0.82 -14.20
CA LEU A 54 20.86 1.47 -12.90
C LEU A 54 21.37 0.53 -11.79
N ALA A 55 20.94 -0.74 -11.79
CA ALA A 55 21.42 -1.73 -10.83
C ALA A 55 22.91 -2.09 -10.99
N SER A 56 23.49 -1.84 -12.17
CA SER A 56 24.92 -2.09 -12.42
C SER A 56 25.85 -0.96 -11.96
N ALA A 57 25.29 0.14 -11.44
CA ALA A 57 26.03 1.30 -10.97
C ALA A 57 25.68 1.63 -9.49
N PRO A 58 26.56 2.38 -8.79
CA PRO A 58 26.24 2.92 -7.48
C PRO A 58 24.92 3.72 -7.50
N TYR A 59 24.16 3.63 -6.41
CA TYR A 59 22.90 4.34 -6.30
C TYR A 59 23.11 5.86 -6.23
N HIS A 60 22.38 6.58 -7.10
CA HIS A 60 22.25 8.03 -7.08
C HIS A 60 20.76 8.37 -7.14
N GLY A 61 20.22 8.84 -6.01
CA GLY A 61 18.81 9.20 -5.88
C GLY A 61 18.45 10.44 -6.73
N PRO A 62 17.15 10.68 -6.97
CA PRO A 62 16.69 11.86 -7.70
C PRO A 62 17.02 13.16 -6.95
N ASP A 63 17.09 14.26 -7.69
CA ASP A 63 17.25 15.60 -7.10
C ASP A 63 16.10 15.91 -6.13
N GLN A 64 16.46 16.37 -4.94
CA GLN A 64 15.52 16.78 -3.89
C GLN A 64 15.58 18.29 -3.60
N THR A 65 16.43 19.02 -4.31
CA THR A 65 16.64 20.45 -4.10
C THR A 65 15.38 21.22 -4.44
N LEU A 66 14.95 22.09 -3.52
CA LEU A 66 13.81 22.98 -3.69
C LEU A 66 14.26 24.44 -3.54
N PRO A 67 13.66 25.36 -4.31
CA PRO A 67 13.81 26.78 -4.05
C PRO A 67 13.32 27.15 -2.65
N LYS A 68 13.89 28.21 -2.08
CA LYS A 68 13.58 28.67 -0.70
C LYS A 68 12.08 28.85 -0.43
N ALA A 69 11.31 29.28 -1.43
CA ALA A 69 9.85 29.46 -1.31
C ALA A 69 9.09 28.15 -1.02
N LEU A 70 9.62 27.00 -1.46
CA LEU A 70 8.98 25.69 -1.34
C LEU A 70 9.67 24.77 -0.32
N ASP A 71 10.82 25.20 0.21
CA ASP A 71 11.68 24.36 1.04
C ASP A 71 11.10 24.03 2.42
N ASN A 72 10.23 24.91 2.94
CA ASN A 72 9.66 24.82 4.29
C ASN A 72 8.13 24.96 4.29
N LEU A 73 7.46 24.39 3.29
CA LEU A 73 5.99 24.39 3.22
C LEU A 73 5.40 23.60 4.39
N ASN A 74 4.38 24.16 5.04
CA ASN A 74 3.47 23.38 5.86
C ASN A 74 2.40 22.68 4.99
N PHE A 75 1.58 21.83 5.62
CA PHE A 75 0.55 21.05 4.93
C PHE A 75 -0.46 21.92 4.18
N ASP A 76 -0.96 22.98 4.80
CA ASP A 76 -1.98 23.87 4.19
C ASP A 76 -1.41 24.62 2.98
N GLN A 77 -0.17 25.10 3.07
CA GLN A 77 0.51 25.75 1.96
C GLN A 77 0.74 24.77 0.80
N PHE A 78 1.19 23.55 1.08
CA PHE A 78 1.36 22.52 0.05
C PHE A 78 0.03 22.18 -0.63
N ARG A 79 -1.04 21.96 0.15
CA ARG A 79 -2.39 21.69 -0.36
C ARG A 79 -2.94 22.84 -1.22
N SER A 80 -2.53 24.09 -0.95
CA SER A 80 -2.95 25.26 -1.72
C SER A 80 -2.36 25.33 -3.13
N ILE A 81 -1.35 24.51 -3.44
CA ILE A 81 -0.77 24.37 -4.79
C ILE A 81 -1.53 23.27 -5.53
N ALA A 82 -2.58 23.67 -6.25
CA ALA A 82 -3.50 22.73 -6.91
C ALA A 82 -3.25 22.66 -8.42
N TYR A 83 -3.26 21.46 -8.99
CA TYR A 83 -3.14 21.27 -10.44
C TYR A 83 -4.40 21.76 -11.15
N ARG A 84 -4.24 22.41 -12.29
CA ARG A 84 -5.33 22.93 -13.11
C ARG A 84 -6.02 21.82 -13.90
N GLU A 85 -7.31 21.61 -13.66
CA GLU A 85 -8.07 20.56 -14.34
C GLU A 85 -8.19 20.75 -15.85
N ASP A 86 -8.16 22.00 -16.33
CA ASP A 86 -8.16 22.37 -17.75
C ASP A 86 -6.79 22.19 -18.42
N ARG A 87 -5.79 21.70 -17.68
CA ARG A 87 -4.41 21.50 -18.14
C ARG A 87 -3.94 20.06 -18.03
N THR A 88 -4.82 19.12 -17.66
CA THR A 88 -4.43 17.71 -17.54
C THR A 88 -3.89 17.16 -18.84
N LEU A 89 -2.94 16.23 -18.71
CA LEU A 89 -2.46 15.47 -19.86
C LEU A 89 -3.66 14.69 -20.42
N TRP A 90 -3.86 14.81 -21.74
CA TRP A 90 -4.98 14.26 -22.50
C TRP A 90 -6.36 14.92 -22.33
N HIS A 91 -6.43 16.11 -21.71
CA HIS A 91 -7.68 16.86 -21.52
C HIS A 91 -8.48 17.02 -22.83
N ASP A 92 -7.81 17.47 -23.90
CA ASP A 92 -8.44 17.79 -25.18
C ASP A 92 -8.63 16.59 -26.11
N ASP A 93 -8.19 15.39 -25.70
CA ASP A 93 -8.13 14.21 -26.58
C ASP A 93 -9.40 13.34 -26.54
N SER A 94 -10.41 13.70 -25.73
CA SER A 94 -11.66 12.95 -25.57
C SER A 94 -11.45 11.46 -25.21
N LEU A 95 -10.46 11.18 -24.34
CA LEU A 95 -10.15 9.84 -23.87
C LEU A 95 -10.94 9.48 -22.60
N ALA A 96 -10.93 8.19 -22.25
CA ALA A 96 -11.52 7.71 -20.99
C ALA A 96 -10.70 8.10 -19.74
N PHE A 97 -9.51 8.66 -19.94
CA PHE A 97 -8.56 9.01 -18.90
C PHE A 97 -7.93 10.36 -19.19
N ASP A 98 -7.63 11.08 -18.12
CA ASP A 98 -6.64 12.14 -18.12
C ASP A 98 -5.73 12.04 -16.89
N VAL A 99 -4.65 12.81 -16.90
CA VAL A 99 -3.62 12.74 -15.85
C VAL A 99 -3.31 14.13 -15.32
N ALA A 100 -3.32 14.25 -14.00
CA ALA A 100 -2.82 15.42 -13.29
C ALA A 100 -1.54 15.07 -12.52
N PHE A 101 -0.72 16.07 -12.22
CA PHE A 101 0.57 15.88 -11.58
C PHE A 101 0.64 16.59 -10.23
N PHE A 102 1.42 16.03 -9.31
CA PHE A 102 1.66 16.66 -8.01
C PHE A 102 2.84 17.64 -8.08
N PRO A 103 2.73 18.82 -7.43
CA PRO A 103 3.86 19.72 -7.28
C PRO A 103 4.88 19.12 -6.31
N ARG A 104 6.15 19.52 -6.45
CA ARG A 104 7.18 19.20 -5.45
C ARG A 104 7.07 20.16 -4.26
N GLY A 105 7.32 19.64 -3.06
CA GLY A 105 7.21 20.39 -1.82
C GLY A 105 6.80 19.53 -0.64
N PHE A 106 6.87 20.10 0.57
CA PHE A 106 6.55 19.38 1.82
C PHE A 106 7.36 18.07 1.91
N LEU A 107 6.70 16.92 2.07
CA LEU A 107 7.33 15.60 2.12
C LEU A 107 7.76 15.09 0.73
N TYR A 108 7.20 15.64 -0.35
CA TYR A 108 7.39 15.15 -1.73
C TYR A 108 8.44 15.99 -2.47
N ARG A 109 9.66 15.93 -1.96
CA ARG A 109 10.82 16.68 -2.48
C ARG A 109 11.49 16.04 -3.70
N PRO A 110 11.60 14.70 -3.81
CA PRO A 110 12.24 14.08 -4.97
C PRO A 110 11.57 14.48 -6.29
N ARG A 111 12.38 14.81 -7.29
CA ARG A 111 11.93 15.01 -8.67
C ARG A 111 11.63 13.67 -9.31
N ILE A 112 10.41 13.53 -9.83
CA ILE A 112 9.94 12.39 -10.59
C ILE A 112 9.82 12.80 -12.07
N ASP A 113 10.53 12.11 -12.94
CA ASP A 113 10.48 12.38 -14.38
C ASP A 113 9.29 11.66 -15.02
N ILE A 114 8.50 12.38 -15.82
CA ILE A 114 7.29 11.84 -16.46
C ILE A 114 7.46 11.90 -17.97
N PHE A 115 7.14 10.81 -18.63
CA PHE A 115 7.15 10.67 -20.07
C PHE A 115 5.77 10.26 -20.59
N GLU A 116 5.38 10.78 -21.75
CA GLU A 116 4.24 10.31 -22.52
C GLU A 116 4.75 9.38 -23.62
N ILE A 117 4.09 8.24 -23.83
CA ILE A 117 4.33 7.36 -24.97
C ILE A 117 3.19 7.54 -25.97
N LYS A 118 3.56 7.92 -27.20
CA LYS A 118 2.65 8.04 -28.33
C LYS A 118 3.29 7.40 -29.56
N ASP A 119 2.55 6.53 -30.25
CA ASP A 119 2.98 5.86 -31.48
C ASP A 119 4.36 5.17 -31.35
N GLY A 120 4.58 4.49 -30.21
CA GLY A 120 5.84 3.79 -29.92
C GLY A 120 7.04 4.70 -29.64
N LYS A 121 6.80 5.98 -29.32
CA LYS A 121 7.84 6.94 -28.95
C LYS A 121 7.55 7.59 -27.61
N SER A 122 8.58 7.69 -26.77
CA SER A 122 8.50 8.39 -25.49
C SER A 122 9.10 9.80 -25.58
N GLU A 123 8.36 10.77 -25.04
CA GLU A 123 8.77 12.17 -24.92
C GLU A 123 8.49 12.69 -23.49
N PRO A 124 9.33 13.59 -22.96
CA PRO A 124 9.12 14.12 -21.61
C PRO A 124 7.87 14.99 -21.56
N VAL A 125 7.05 14.81 -20.53
CA VAL A 125 5.93 15.71 -20.26
C VAL A 125 6.50 17.04 -19.75
N PRO A 126 6.24 18.17 -20.42
CA PRO A 126 6.82 19.44 -20.02
C PRO A 126 6.21 19.93 -18.70
N TYR A 127 7.08 20.30 -17.76
CA TYR A 127 6.69 21.02 -16.56
C TYR A 127 6.53 22.51 -16.84
N SER A 128 5.49 23.11 -16.25
CA SER A 128 5.36 24.56 -16.11
C SER A 128 4.68 24.89 -14.78
N ALA A 129 5.10 25.98 -14.13
CA ALA A 129 4.42 26.51 -12.96
C ALA A 129 2.96 26.90 -13.26
N ASP A 130 2.64 27.24 -14.52
CA ASP A 130 1.28 27.61 -14.93
C ASP A 130 0.32 26.41 -15.04
N LEU A 131 0.82 25.18 -14.82
CA LEU A 131 -0.01 24.00 -14.62
C LEU A 131 -0.72 24.01 -13.26
N PHE A 132 -0.32 24.90 -12.36
CA PHE A 132 -0.85 24.96 -11.00
C PHE A 132 -1.51 26.32 -10.71
N THR A 133 -2.49 26.29 -9.81
CA THR A 133 -2.98 27.46 -9.08
C THR A 133 -2.34 27.49 -7.71
N TYR A 134 -2.15 28.69 -7.16
CA TYR A 134 -1.47 28.91 -5.90
C TYR A 134 -2.38 29.72 -4.97
N GLY A 135 -2.66 29.20 -3.77
CA GLY A 135 -3.38 29.96 -2.75
C GLY A 135 -2.61 31.20 -2.29
N ASP A 136 -1.28 31.10 -2.26
CA ASP A 136 -0.36 32.24 -2.10
C ASP A 136 0.52 32.38 -3.35
N PRO A 137 0.41 33.48 -4.12
CA PRO A 137 1.23 33.73 -5.30
C PRO A 137 2.74 33.70 -5.05
N SER A 138 3.21 33.92 -3.82
CA SER A 138 4.63 33.87 -3.47
C SER A 138 5.24 32.47 -3.58
N LEU A 139 4.39 31.43 -3.62
CA LEU A 139 4.79 30.04 -3.81
C LEU A 139 5.05 29.70 -5.28
N LYS A 140 4.68 30.55 -6.22
CA LYS A 140 4.95 30.31 -7.64
C LYS A 140 6.44 30.52 -7.94
N VAL A 141 7.08 29.48 -8.47
CA VAL A 141 8.47 29.54 -8.95
C VAL A 141 8.51 29.09 -10.40
N ASP A 142 9.00 29.95 -11.30
CA ASP A 142 9.03 29.70 -12.75
C ASP A 142 10.16 28.73 -13.19
N GLU A 143 11.05 28.34 -12.27
CA GLU A 143 12.06 27.30 -12.52
C GLU A 143 11.41 25.94 -12.81
N ASN A 144 12.06 25.12 -13.63
CA ASN A 144 11.58 23.76 -13.90
C ASN A 144 11.90 22.82 -12.72
N LEU A 145 10.96 22.70 -11.80
CA LEU A 145 11.05 21.82 -10.65
C LEU A 145 10.78 20.36 -11.01
N GLY A 146 10.04 20.10 -12.09
CA GLY A 146 9.49 18.78 -12.37
C GLY A 146 8.34 18.42 -11.42
N PHE A 147 7.96 17.15 -11.41
CA PHE A 147 6.80 16.67 -10.67
C PHE A 147 7.21 15.84 -9.45
N ALA A 148 6.28 15.67 -8.51
CA ALA A 148 6.44 14.79 -7.35
C ALA A 148 5.77 13.41 -7.53
N GLY A 149 4.88 13.29 -8.52
CA GLY A 149 4.03 12.13 -8.72
C GLY A 149 2.88 12.46 -9.66
N LEU A 150 1.96 11.53 -9.80
CA LEU A 150 0.81 11.65 -10.70
C LEU A 150 -0.47 11.07 -10.10
N ARG A 151 -1.61 11.54 -10.60
CA ARG A 151 -2.94 10.99 -10.34
C ARG A 151 -3.65 10.73 -11.67
N LEU A 152 -4.33 9.59 -11.76
CA LEU A 152 -5.15 9.21 -12.90
C LEU A 152 -6.60 9.52 -12.59
N ARG A 153 -7.31 10.11 -13.56
CA ARG A 153 -8.73 10.38 -13.45
C ARG A 153 -9.51 9.69 -14.56
N THR A 154 -10.77 9.38 -14.26
CA THR A 154 -11.72 8.72 -15.17
C THR A 154 -13.14 9.00 -14.67
N PRO A 155 -14.20 8.92 -15.50
CA PRO A 155 -15.57 9.04 -15.01
C PRO A 155 -16.05 7.77 -14.30
N ILE A 156 -15.46 7.48 -13.14
CA ILE A 156 -15.69 6.23 -12.39
C ILE A 156 -17.05 6.22 -11.68
N ASN A 157 -17.46 7.35 -11.09
CA ASN A 157 -18.75 7.45 -10.38
C ASN A 157 -19.78 8.20 -11.22
N THR A 158 -19.42 9.38 -11.75
CA THR A 158 -20.34 10.26 -12.46
C THR A 158 -20.01 10.32 -13.97
N PRO A 159 -20.95 9.95 -14.86
CA PRO A 159 -20.73 10.06 -16.30
C PRO A 159 -20.35 11.48 -16.73
N GLY A 160 -19.22 11.62 -17.42
CA GLY A 160 -18.72 12.89 -17.94
C GLY A 160 -17.93 13.74 -16.93
N VAL A 161 -17.77 13.31 -15.68
CA VAL A 161 -16.94 14.01 -14.68
C VAL A 161 -15.67 13.20 -14.46
N MET A 162 -14.51 13.79 -14.73
CA MET A 162 -13.23 13.12 -14.47
C MET A 162 -12.94 13.13 -12.97
N GLU A 163 -12.96 11.97 -12.34
CA GLU A 163 -12.73 11.79 -10.92
C GLU A 163 -11.43 11.02 -10.69
N GLU A 164 -10.66 11.43 -9.67
CA GLU A 164 -9.44 10.74 -9.25
C GLU A 164 -9.78 9.33 -8.76
N PHE A 165 -9.06 8.33 -9.30
CA PHE A 165 -9.23 6.93 -8.87
C PHE A 165 -7.91 6.23 -8.57
N CYS A 166 -6.76 6.79 -8.95
CA CYS A 166 -5.44 6.22 -8.67
C CYS A 166 -4.38 7.32 -8.49
N VAL A 167 -3.48 7.14 -7.52
CA VAL A 167 -2.40 8.08 -7.19
C VAL A 167 -1.09 7.30 -7.05
N PHE A 168 -0.01 7.82 -7.64
CA PHE A 168 1.37 7.42 -7.40
C PHE A 168 2.12 8.62 -6.79
N LEU A 169 2.45 8.55 -5.50
CA LEU A 169 3.04 9.67 -4.77
C LEU A 169 3.78 9.20 -3.51
N GLY A 170 5.04 9.62 -3.37
CA GLY A 170 5.87 9.30 -2.20
C GLY A 170 6.51 7.92 -2.26
N ALA A 171 7.84 7.86 -2.21
CA ALA A 171 8.60 6.63 -2.38
C ALA A 171 8.05 5.80 -3.58
N SER A 172 7.76 4.51 -3.38
CA SER A 172 7.13 3.64 -4.39
C SER A 172 5.66 3.35 -4.08
N TYR A 173 5.00 4.22 -3.30
CA TYR A 173 3.62 4.04 -2.91
C TYR A 173 2.66 4.41 -4.03
N PHE A 174 1.55 3.68 -4.07
CA PHE A 174 0.39 4.02 -4.87
C PHE A 174 -0.89 3.56 -4.19
N ARG A 175 -1.98 4.26 -4.50
CA ARG A 175 -3.33 3.97 -4.01
C ARG A 175 -4.29 3.91 -5.18
N ALA A 176 -5.34 3.11 -5.06
CA ALA A 176 -6.47 3.15 -5.97
C ALA A 176 -7.79 2.91 -5.25
N VAL A 177 -8.89 3.31 -5.89
CA VAL A 177 -10.25 3.09 -5.41
C VAL A 177 -11.08 2.43 -6.50
N ALA A 178 -12.08 1.65 -6.09
CA ALA A 178 -13.15 1.22 -6.96
C ALA A 178 -14.30 2.25 -6.96
N LYS A 179 -15.30 2.00 -7.80
CA LYS A 179 -16.53 2.79 -7.84
C LYS A 179 -17.19 2.87 -6.45
N GLY A 180 -17.53 4.08 -6.04
CA GLY A 180 -18.16 4.41 -4.76
C GLY A 180 -17.23 4.37 -3.55
N GLN A 181 -15.92 4.17 -3.73
CA GLN A 181 -14.96 4.07 -2.63
C GLN A 181 -14.16 5.37 -2.43
N SER A 182 -13.57 5.48 -1.24
CA SER A 182 -12.62 6.53 -0.88
C SER A 182 -11.27 5.90 -0.54
N TYR A 183 -10.19 6.67 -0.60
CA TYR A 183 -8.86 6.16 -0.31
C TYR A 183 -8.75 5.62 1.12
N GLY A 184 -8.05 4.49 1.25
CA GLY A 184 -7.62 3.92 2.52
C GLY A 184 -6.19 3.41 2.39
N LEU A 185 -6.04 2.08 2.44
CA LEU A 185 -4.75 1.41 2.31
C LEU A 185 -4.01 1.74 0.99
N SER A 186 -2.71 1.50 1.00
CA SER A 186 -1.78 1.69 -0.11
C SER A 186 -1.14 0.37 -0.52
N ALA A 187 -0.56 0.35 -1.71
CA ALA A 187 0.42 -0.63 -2.12
C ALA A 187 1.78 0.05 -2.35
N ARG A 188 2.85 -0.74 -2.45
CA ARG A 188 4.17 -0.24 -2.85
C ARG A 188 4.77 -1.10 -3.97
N GLY A 189 5.76 -0.55 -4.66
CA GLY A 189 6.52 -1.32 -5.66
C GLY A 189 7.37 -2.43 -5.02
N PHE A 190 8.00 -2.13 -3.88
CA PHE A 190 8.91 -3.03 -3.18
C PHE A 190 9.03 -2.63 -1.69
N ALA A 191 9.35 -3.59 -0.84
CA ALA A 191 9.71 -3.37 0.56
C ALA A 191 11.03 -4.10 0.88
N ASP A 192 11.85 -3.52 1.76
CA ASP A 192 13.13 -4.11 2.17
C ASP A 192 13.40 -3.82 3.65
N GLY A 193 13.42 -4.86 4.47
CA GLY A 193 13.70 -4.73 5.90
C GLY A 193 12.57 -4.09 6.72
N THR A 194 11.31 -4.21 6.29
CA THR A 194 10.16 -3.71 7.06
C THR A 194 10.13 -4.36 8.45
N GLY A 195 10.19 -3.53 9.51
CA GLY A 195 10.23 -3.99 10.90
C GLY A 195 11.58 -4.55 11.35
N ASP A 196 12.63 -4.50 10.51
CA ASP A 196 13.98 -4.91 10.90
C ASP A 196 14.61 -3.85 11.84
N PRO A 197 15.28 -4.26 12.93
CA PRO A 197 15.98 -3.33 13.83
C PRO A 197 17.03 -2.44 13.17
N LYS A 198 17.56 -2.82 12.00
CA LYS A 198 18.51 -2.01 11.21
C LYS A 198 17.84 -0.85 10.47
N GLY A 199 16.52 -0.85 10.37
CA GLY A 199 15.72 0.13 9.64
C GLY A 199 15.30 -0.37 8.26
N GLU A 200 14.13 0.09 7.83
CA GLU A 200 13.55 -0.19 6.52
C GLU A 200 14.18 0.70 5.44
N GLU A 201 14.49 0.11 4.27
CA GLU A 201 14.87 0.85 3.08
C GLU A 201 13.63 1.11 2.20
N PHE A 202 13.37 2.38 1.90
CA PHE A 202 12.24 2.78 1.06
C PHE A 202 12.67 2.99 -0.39
N ALA A 203 12.33 2.04 -1.25
CA ALA A 203 12.46 2.21 -2.69
C ALA A 203 11.48 3.26 -3.22
N LEU A 204 11.90 4.00 -4.26
CA LEU A 204 11.09 5.06 -4.87
C LEU A 204 10.88 4.88 -6.37
N PHE A 205 9.71 5.25 -6.87
CA PHE A 205 9.51 5.38 -8.31
C PHE A 205 10.11 6.70 -8.78
N ARG A 206 11.20 6.65 -9.55
CA ARG A 206 11.93 7.84 -10.00
C ARG A 206 11.48 8.36 -11.36
N ALA A 207 10.83 7.52 -12.15
CA ALA A 207 10.28 7.91 -13.44
C ALA A 207 9.05 7.09 -13.82
N PHE A 208 8.16 7.70 -14.59
CA PHE A 208 6.98 7.06 -15.17
C PHE A 208 6.89 7.31 -16.67
N TRP A 209 6.41 6.30 -17.40
CA TRP A 209 6.00 6.43 -18.80
C TRP A 209 4.52 6.09 -18.94
N LEU A 210 3.76 7.02 -19.49
CA LEU A 210 2.31 6.95 -19.62
C LEU A 210 1.96 6.64 -21.07
N GLU A 211 1.46 5.45 -21.35
CA GLU A 211 0.98 5.13 -22.70
C GLU A 211 -0.33 5.84 -22.95
N LYS A 212 -0.35 6.74 -23.96
CA LYS A 212 -1.57 7.42 -24.38
C LYS A 212 -2.58 6.38 -24.88
N PRO A 213 -3.73 6.22 -24.21
CA PRO A 213 -4.74 5.25 -24.64
C PRO A 213 -5.31 5.62 -26.02
N GLN A 214 -5.71 4.60 -26.78
CA GLN A 214 -6.52 4.84 -27.97
C GLN A 214 -7.96 5.23 -27.57
N PRO A 215 -8.67 6.03 -28.38
CA PRO A 215 -10.07 6.36 -28.11
C PRO A 215 -10.94 5.12 -27.87
N GLY A 216 -11.76 5.16 -26.82
CA GLY A 216 -12.64 4.06 -26.43
C GLY A 216 -11.99 2.95 -25.57
N VAL A 217 -10.66 2.95 -25.40
CA VAL A 217 -9.98 2.01 -24.50
C VAL A 217 -10.22 2.41 -23.06
N LYS A 218 -10.74 1.46 -22.25
CA LYS A 218 -11.06 1.64 -20.82
C LYS A 218 -9.98 1.09 -19.89
N ALA A 219 -8.74 1.09 -20.36
CA ALA A 219 -7.56 0.75 -19.58
C ALA A 219 -6.46 1.78 -19.85
N VAL A 220 -5.61 2.03 -18.86
CA VAL A 220 -4.42 2.86 -19.01
C VAL A 220 -3.20 2.06 -18.62
N VAL A 221 -2.11 2.20 -19.39
CA VAL A 221 -0.84 1.54 -19.11
C VAL A 221 0.15 2.56 -18.57
N VAL A 222 0.73 2.25 -17.42
CA VAL A 222 1.75 3.05 -16.75
C VAL A 222 2.98 2.17 -16.54
N HIS A 223 4.11 2.56 -17.10
CA HIS A 223 5.39 1.97 -16.74
C HIS A 223 6.07 2.80 -15.67
N ALA A 224 6.75 2.15 -14.74
CA ALA A 224 7.46 2.83 -13.65
C ALA A 224 8.86 2.26 -13.45
N LEU A 225 9.82 3.14 -13.20
CA LEU A 225 11.18 2.80 -12.83
C LEU A 225 11.37 2.99 -11.33
N LEU A 226 11.58 1.88 -10.63
CA LEU A 226 11.85 1.83 -9.20
C LEU A 226 13.37 1.87 -8.97
N ASP A 227 13.80 2.58 -7.93
CA ASP A 227 15.20 2.66 -7.56
C ASP A 227 15.39 2.88 -6.05
N SER A 228 16.46 2.32 -5.51
CA SER A 228 16.85 2.41 -4.10
C SER A 228 18.34 2.07 -3.93
N PRO A 229 18.96 2.27 -2.76
CA PRO A 229 20.32 1.80 -2.52
C PRO A 229 20.54 0.30 -2.82
N SER A 230 19.57 -0.57 -2.50
CA SER A 230 19.71 -2.03 -2.64
C SER A 230 19.18 -2.60 -3.97
N VAL A 231 18.23 -1.94 -4.66
CA VAL A 231 17.57 -2.51 -5.85
C VAL A 231 17.17 -1.46 -6.89
N ALA A 232 17.22 -1.83 -8.18
CA ALA A 232 16.46 -1.13 -9.23
C ALA A 232 15.40 -2.07 -9.81
N GLY A 233 14.27 -1.52 -10.24
CA GLY A 233 13.16 -2.32 -10.75
C GLY A 233 12.42 -1.66 -11.89
N ALA A 234 11.82 -2.46 -12.75
CA ALA A 234 10.95 -2.03 -13.84
C ALA A 234 9.55 -2.60 -13.59
N PHE A 235 8.54 -1.75 -13.73
CA PHE A 235 7.14 -2.10 -13.55
C PHE A 235 6.34 -1.71 -14.78
N ARG A 236 5.36 -2.54 -15.14
CA ARG A 236 4.29 -2.23 -16.09
C ARG A 236 2.95 -2.51 -15.42
N PHE A 237 2.16 -1.46 -15.23
CA PHE A 237 0.81 -1.52 -14.68
C PHE A 237 -0.20 -1.39 -15.82
N THR A 238 -1.12 -2.34 -15.96
CA THR A 238 -2.33 -2.17 -16.80
C THR A 238 -3.53 -2.00 -15.88
N ILE A 239 -4.10 -0.79 -15.86
CA ILE A 239 -5.06 -0.36 -14.86
C ILE A 239 -6.45 -0.25 -15.48
N ARG A 240 -7.44 -0.91 -14.88
CA ARG A 240 -8.84 -0.94 -15.34
C ARG A 240 -9.76 -0.51 -14.18
N PRO A 241 -10.24 0.75 -14.17
CA PRO A 241 -11.20 1.21 -13.17
C PRO A 241 -12.59 0.58 -13.38
N GLY A 242 -13.34 0.40 -12.29
CA GLY A 242 -14.71 -0.14 -12.34
C GLY A 242 -15.29 -0.41 -10.96
N ASP A 243 -16.29 -1.31 -10.90
CA ASP A 243 -16.85 -1.80 -9.62
C ASP A 243 -15.77 -2.45 -8.74
N THR A 244 -14.76 -3.03 -9.39
CA THR A 244 -13.45 -3.34 -8.83
C THR A 244 -12.42 -2.69 -9.76
N THR A 245 -11.46 -1.95 -9.21
CA THR A 245 -10.33 -1.44 -9.98
C THR A 245 -9.24 -2.51 -10.00
N VAL A 246 -8.86 -2.96 -11.20
CA VAL A 246 -7.94 -4.08 -11.40
C VAL A 246 -6.62 -3.58 -12.00
N PHE A 247 -5.51 -4.00 -11.40
CA PHE A 247 -4.17 -3.79 -11.95
C PHE A 247 -3.60 -5.15 -12.36
N ASP A 248 -3.21 -5.32 -13.62
CA ASP A 248 -2.22 -6.34 -13.97
C ASP A 248 -0.83 -5.73 -13.80
N VAL A 249 0.02 -6.37 -13.01
CA VAL A 249 1.37 -5.89 -12.69
C VAL A 249 2.39 -6.89 -13.21
N GLN A 250 3.33 -6.38 -13.99
CA GLN A 250 4.56 -7.08 -14.34
C GLN A 250 5.70 -6.29 -13.69
N SER A 251 6.49 -6.95 -12.84
CA SER A 251 7.68 -6.36 -12.25
C SER A 251 8.92 -7.19 -12.55
N THR A 252 10.04 -6.49 -12.72
CA THR A 252 11.37 -7.10 -12.79
C THR A 252 12.31 -6.34 -11.88
N LEU A 253 12.95 -7.04 -10.95
CA LEU A 253 13.84 -6.50 -9.93
C LEU A 253 15.28 -6.93 -10.20
N TYR A 254 16.21 -5.99 -9.99
CA TYR A 254 17.64 -6.13 -10.19
C TYR A 254 18.37 -5.68 -8.92
N PRO A 255 18.67 -6.60 -7.98
CA PRO A 255 19.36 -6.24 -6.75
C PRO A 255 20.81 -5.80 -7.03
N ARG A 256 21.22 -4.69 -6.41
CA ARG A 256 22.61 -4.22 -6.32
C ARG A 256 23.39 -4.98 -5.27
N THR A 257 22.71 -5.34 -4.19
CA THR A 257 23.24 -6.12 -3.07
C THR A 257 22.36 -7.34 -2.82
N LYS A 258 22.84 -8.26 -1.97
CA LYS A 258 21.99 -9.34 -1.46
C LYS A 258 20.88 -8.74 -0.58
N ILE A 259 19.64 -9.18 -0.78
CA ILE A 259 18.46 -8.73 -0.02
C ILE A 259 17.79 -9.95 0.63
N ASP A 260 17.85 -10.03 1.96
CA ASP A 260 17.29 -11.15 2.73
C ASP A 260 15.81 -10.95 3.10
N GLN A 261 15.35 -9.70 3.18
CA GLN A 261 14.01 -9.32 3.66
C GLN A 261 13.19 -8.63 2.55
N SER A 262 13.28 -9.13 1.32
CA SER A 262 12.56 -8.57 0.18
C SER A 262 11.06 -8.79 0.27
N GLY A 263 10.28 -7.72 0.23
CA GLY A 263 8.82 -7.76 0.16
C GLY A 263 8.30 -7.50 -1.25
N ILE A 264 7.61 -8.50 -1.80
CA ILE A 264 6.98 -8.50 -3.12
C ILE A 264 5.48 -8.25 -2.97
N ALA A 265 4.93 -7.40 -3.85
CA ALA A 265 3.55 -6.92 -3.82
C ALA A 265 3.11 -6.42 -2.42
N PRO A 266 3.87 -5.48 -1.81
CA PRO A 266 3.57 -5.00 -0.47
C PRO A 266 2.29 -4.18 -0.42
N LEU A 267 1.54 -4.42 0.64
CA LEU A 267 0.33 -3.73 1.07
C LEU A 267 0.65 -2.97 2.36
N THR A 268 0.10 -1.78 2.51
CA THR A 268 0.28 -0.94 3.70
C THR A 268 -1.04 -0.30 4.06
N GLY A 269 -1.50 -0.52 5.28
CA GLY A 269 -2.74 0.06 5.77
C GLY A 269 -2.62 0.49 7.22
N MET A 270 -3.76 0.86 7.79
CA MET A 270 -3.86 1.33 9.16
C MET A 270 -4.92 0.53 9.90
N PHE A 271 -4.59 0.11 11.12
CA PHE A 271 -5.53 -0.41 12.10
C PHE A 271 -5.24 0.26 13.44
N TYR A 272 -6.17 1.11 13.91
CA TYR A 272 -6.05 1.76 15.21
C TYR A 272 -6.72 0.92 16.30
N PHE A 273 -8.01 0.61 16.14
CA PHE A 273 -8.73 -0.27 17.05
C PHE A 273 -10.03 -0.81 16.44
N ASP A 274 -10.53 -1.87 17.07
CA ASP A 274 -11.83 -2.47 16.79
C ASP A 274 -12.29 -3.31 18.01
N ALA A 275 -13.42 -3.99 17.94
CA ALA A 275 -13.99 -4.80 19.00
C ALA A 275 -13.09 -5.96 19.48
N ASN A 276 -12.09 -6.37 18.69
CA ASN A 276 -11.08 -7.35 19.09
C ASN A 276 -9.87 -6.73 19.79
N ASP A 277 -9.71 -5.41 19.75
CA ASP A 277 -8.54 -4.69 20.29
C ASP A 277 -8.88 -3.25 20.68
N ARG A 278 -9.63 -3.09 21.78
CA ARG A 278 -10.08 -1.78 22.29
C ARG A 278 -9.63 -1.48 23.73
N THR A 279 -8.85 -2.36 24.34
CA THR A 279 -8.64 -2.37 25.80
C THR A 279 -7.95 -1.09 26.34
N HIS A 280 -7.26 -0.35 25.48
CA HIS A 280 -6.47 0.83 25.83
C HIS A 280 -6.87 2.08 25.01
N VAL A 281 -8.11 2.13 24.52
CA VAL A 281 -8.58 3.15 23.58
C VAL A 281 -9.78 3.88 24.17
N ASP A 282 -9.64 5.19 24.34
CA ASP A 282 -10.71 6.12 24.72
C ASP A 282 -11.11 6.98 23.51
N ASP A 283 -11.87 6.37 22.61
CA ASP A 283 -12.37 6.99 21.37
C ASP A 283 -13.90 6.85 21.32
N TRP A 284 -14.57 7.80 20.70
CA TRP A 284 -16.03 7.82 20.58
C TRP A 284 -16.54 6.88 19.46
N ARG A 285 -15.69 6.54 18.48
CA ARG A 285 -16.02 5.66 17.35
C ARG A 285 -16.07 4.20 17.80
N PRO A 286 -16.90 3.34 17.19
CA PRO A 286 -16.88 1.90 17.46
C PRO A 286 -15.63 1.18 16.92
N ALA A 287 -15.08 1.64 15.80
CA ALA A 287 -13.82 1.18 15.22
C ALA A 287 -13.16 2.29 14.35
N ALA A 288 -11.85 2.18 14.12
CA ALA A 288 -11.11 3.06 13.21
C ALA A 288 -9.97 2.29 12.53
N HIS A 289 -10.16 1.95 11.25
CA HIS A 289 -9.17 1.22 10.45
C HIS A 289 -9.49 1.22 8.95
N ASP A 290 -8.46 0.99 8.15
CA ASP A 290 -8.51 0.88 6.69
C ASP A 290 -8.70 -0.56 6.24
N SER A 291 -8.33 -1.49 7.10
CA SER A 291 -8.44 -2.92 6.92
C SER A 291 -8.57 -3.55 8.29
N GLU A 292 -9.35 -4.61 8.40
CA GLU A 292 -9.61 -5.32 9.65
C GLU A 292 -8.88 -6.66 9.73
N ALA A 293 -8.41 -7.20 8.61
CA ALA A 293 -7.77 -8.50 8.56
C ALA A 293 -6.76 -8.63 7.42
N LEU A 294 -5.76 -9.48 7.63
CA LEU A 294 -5.07 -10.17 6.54
C LEU A 294 -5.89 -11.42 6.18
N GLN A 295 -6.31 -11.54 4.92
CA GLN A 295 -6.89 -12.77 4.38
C GLN A 295 -5.87 -13.46 3.47
N MET A 296 -5.82 -14.78 3.49
CA MET A 296 -4.95 -15.59 2.63
C MET A 296 -5.70 -16.75 2.02
N TRP A 297 -5.38 -17.08 0.77
CA TRP A 297 -5.73 -18.33 0.13
C TRP A 297 -4.43 -19.05 -0.21
N THR A 298 -4.10 -20.07 0.59
CA THR A 298 -2.78 -20.70 0.56
C THR A 298 -2.59 -21.57 -0.69
N GLY A 299 -1.35 -21.93 -1.00
CA GLY A 299 -1.05 -22.87 -2.08
C GLY A 299 -1.72 -24.23 -1.88
N ALA A 300 -1.80 -24.67 -0.61
CA ALA A 300 -2.51 -25.87 -0.18
C ALA A 300 -4.04 -25.75 -0.22
N GLY A 301 -4.59 -24.57 -0.51
CA GLY A 301 -6.03 -24.33 -0.66
C GLY A 301 -6.76 -24.01 0.64
N GLN A 302 -6.05 -23.72 1.73
CA GLN A 302 -6.66 -23.23 2.97
C GLN A 302 -7.01 -21.74 2.82
N GLU A 303 -8.15 -21.33 3.35
CA GLU A 303 -8.50 -19.92 3.49
C GLU A 303 -8.26 -19.50 4.94
N LEU A 304 -7.37 -18.52 5.15
CA LEU A 304 -7.03 -18.00 6.46
C LEU A 304 -7.59 -16.58 6.60
N PHE A 305 -8.12 -16.27 7.77
CA PHE A 305 -8.54 -14.93 8.15
C PHE A 305 -7.85 -14.56 9.47
N ARG A 306 -6.91 -13.61 9.39
CA ARG A 306 -6.14 -13.09 10.53
C ARG A 306 -6.60 -11.67 10.86
N PRO A 307 -7.52 -11.47 11.83
CA PRO A 307 -7.91 -10.13 12.27
C PRO A 307 -6.69 -9.35 12.72
N LEU A 308 -6.56 -8.10 12.29
CA LEU A 308 -5.46 -7.21 12.63
C LEU A 308 -5.59 -6.70 14.06
N ARG A 309 -4.46 -6.24 14.62
CA ARG A 309 -4.39 -5.59 15.92
C ARG A 309 -3.43 -4.39 15.87
N ASN A 310 -3.52 -3.55 16.90
CA ASN A 310 -2.60 -2.48 17.20
C ASN A 310 -1.83 -2.86 18.49
N PRO A 311 -0.76 -3.67 18.38
CA PRO A 311 -0.06 -4.18 19.55
C PRO A 311 0.74 -3.09 20.27
N LEU A 312 1.12 -3.34 21.52
CA LEU A 312 1.99 -2.42 22.29
C LEU A 312 3.47 -2.51 21.87
N ASP A 313 3.89 -3.68 21.39
CA ASP A 313 5.22 -3.94 20.87
C ASP A 313 5.12 -4.38 19.41
N LEU A 314 6.13 -4.05 18.59
CA LEU A 314 6.23 -4.51 17.20
C LEU A 314 5.99 -6.02 17.08
N GLN A 315 5.00 -6.41 16.28
CA GLN A 315 4.70 -7.81 16.00
C GLN A 315 5.04 -8.17 14.56
N PHE A 316 5.63 -9.35 14.41
CA PHE A 316 5.94 -9.95 13.11
C PHE A 316 5.32 -11.36 13.04
N SER A 317 4.48 -11.60 12.04
CA SER A 317 3.89 -12.91 11.75
C SER A 317 4.30 -13.35 10.34
N ALA A 318 4.79 -14.58 10.19
CA ALA A 318 5.20 -15.13 8.90
C ALA A 318 4.43 -16.41 8.60
N PHE A 319 3.62 -16.38 7.56
CA PHE A 319 2.78 -17.50 7.12
C PHE A 319 3.49 -18.24 5.99
N SER A 320 4.13 -19.37 6.33
CA SER A 320 4.87 -20.18 5.36
C SER A 320 3.94 -20.75 4.31
N ASP A 321 4.30 -20.63 3.05
CA ASP A 321 3.52 -21.17 1.94
C ASP A 321 4.43 -21.58 0.77
N ASP A 322 3.85 -22.32 -0.17
CA ASP A 322 4.43 -22.65 -1.46
C ASP A 322 3.43 -22.24 -2.55
N SER A 323 3.72 -21.10 -3.21
CA SER A 323 2.84 -20.48 -4.21
C SER A 323 1.42 -20.19 -3.70
N PRO A 324 1.23 -19.12 -2.91
CA PRO A 324 -0.09 -18.70 -2.45
C PRO A 324 -1.00 -18.37 -3.65
N ARG A 325 -2.27 -18.75 -3.55
CA ARG A 325 -3.30 -18.41 -4.56
C ARG A 325 -3.74 -16.95 -4.44
N GLY A 326 -3.61 -16.38 -3.25
CA GLY A 326 -3.68 -14.95 -3.04
C GLY A 326 -3.62 -14.55 -1.58
N PHE A 327 -3.44 -13.25 -1.34
CA PHE A 327 -3.45 -12.66 -0.01
C PHE A 327 -3.85 -11.19 -0.10
N GLY A 328 -4.40 -10.63 0.96
CA GLY A 328 -4.89 -9.26 0.92
C GLY A 328 -5.20 -8.65 2.28
N LEU A 329 -5.11 -7.32 2.36
CA LEU A 329 -5.65 -6.57 3.49
C LEU A 329 -7.12 -6.26 3.19
N MET A 330 -8.00 -6.75 4.06
CA MET A 330 -9.43 -6.82 3.82
C MET A 330 -10.20 -5.91 4.76
N GLN A 331 -11.24 -5.26 4.24
CA GLN A 331 -12.28 -4.55 4.96
C GLN A 331 -13.61 -5.19 4.58
N ARG A 332 -14.15 -6.13 5.37
CA ARG A 332 -15.45 -6.75 5.08
C ARG A 332 -16.60 -5.96 5.68
N ARG A 333 -16.35 -5.18 6.73
CA ARG A 333 -17.36 -4.31 7.35
C ARG A 333 -17.59 -3.05 6.53
N ARG A 334 -18.85 -2.87 6.14
CA ARG A 334 -19.32 -1.83 5.20
C ARG A 334 -20.45 -0.98 5.76
N ASN A 335 -20.85 -1.19 7.01
CA ASN A 335 -21.90 -0.40 7.63
C ASN A 335 -21.30 0.86 8.26
N PHE A 336 -21.91 2.02 8.02
CA PHE A 336 -21.51 3.27 8.66
C PHE A 336 -21.49 3.14 10.20
N HIS A 337 -22.45 2.42 10.78
CA HIS A 337 -22.55 2.24 12.23
C HIS A 337 -21.41 1.42 12.86
N ASP A 338 -20.57 0.77 12.05
CA ASP A 338 -19.35 0.12 12.54
C ASP A 338 -18.23 1.14 12.83
N PHE A 339 -18.36 2.39 12.35
CA PHE A 339 -17.29 3.40 12.39
C PHE A 339 -17.75 4.79 12.87
N GLU A 340 -18.97 5.22 12.53
CA GLU A 340 -19.59 6.51 12.91
C GLU A 340 -18.82 7.77 12.45
N ASP A 341 -17.85 7.65 11.54
CA ASP A 341 -16.98 8.77 11.12
C ASP A 341 -17.40 9.39 9.77
N LEU A 342 -18.06 10.55 9.83
CA LEU A 342 -18.52 11.29 8.65
C LEU A 342 -17.40 11.90 7.81
N ALA A 343 -16.23 12.14 8.40
CA ALA A 343 -15.10 12.75 7.70
C ALA A 343 -14.28 11.69 6.96
N LEU A 344 -14.02 10.56 7.61
CA LEU A 344 -13.09 9.55 7.13
C LEU A 344 -13.74 8.37 6.41
N ASN A 345 -15.06 8.15 6.58
CA ASN A 345 -15.87 7.15 5.87
C ASN A 345 -15.15 5.80 5.71
N TYR A 346 -14.67 5.23 6.82
CA TYR A 346 -13.88 3.99 6.82
C TYR A 346 -14.59 2.82 6.13
N GLU A 347 -15.93 2.77 6.21
CA GLU A 347 -16.77 1.76 5.57
C GLU A 347 -16.62 1.75 4.04
N LYS A 348 -16.17 2.85 3.44
CA LYS A 348 -15.95 3.02 1.99
C LYS A 348 -14.51 2.80 1.55
N ARG A 349 -13.58 2.45 2.45
CA ARG A 349 -12.16 2.21 2.09
C ARG A 349 -12.00 0.86 1.39
N PRO A 350 -11.17 0.73 0.35
CA PRO A 350 -11.04 -0.51 -0.41
C PRO A 350 -10.50 -1.65 0.45
N SER A 351 -10.89 -2.88 0.13
CA SER A 351 -10.04 -4.06 0.32
C SER A 351 -9.05 -4.13 -0.84
N LEU A 352 -7.87 -4.71 -0.60
CA LEU A 352 -6.89 -4.99 -1.66
C LEU A 352 -6.43 -6.45 -1.60
N TRP A 353 -6.70 -7.16 -2.69
CA TRP A 353 -6.28 -8.55 -2.89
C TRP A 353 -5.18 -8.68 -3.95
N ILE A 354 -4.13 -9.42 -3.63
CA ILE A 354 -3.06 -9.84 -4.54
C ILE A 354 -3.31 -11.27 -5.01
N GLU A 355 -3.39 -11.46 -6.32
CA GLU A 355 -3.39 -12.75 -7.00
C GLU A 355 -2.04 -12.95 -7.70
N PRO A 356 -1.14 -13.78 -7.18
CA PRO A 356 0.06 -14.21 -7.89
C PRO A 356 -0.28 -14.86 -9.23
N ILE A 357 0.43 -14.47 -10.29
CA ILE A 357 0.32 -15.13 -11.61
C ILE A 357 1.59 -15.93 -11.85
N GLY A 358 1.43 -17.24 -11.97
CA GLY A 358 2.53 -18.20 -12.06
C GLY A 358 2.96 -18.73 -10.70
N ASP A 359 4.10 -19.40 -10.67
CA ASP A 359 4.66 -20.04 -9.47
C ASP A 359 5.62 -19.07 -8.77
N TRP A 360 5.25 -18.62 -7.57
CA TRP A 360 6.09 -17.77 -6.71
C TRP A 360 7.02 -18.58 -5.79
N GLY A 361 6.89 -19.91 -5.83
CA GLY A 361 7.66 -20.88 -5.06
C GLY A 361 7.45 -20.75 -3.55
N GLN A 362 8.43 -21.24 -2.81
CA GLN A 362 8.42 -21.23 -1.35
C GLN A 362 8.75 -19.85 -0.78
N GLY A 363 8.05 -19.49 0.29
CA GLY A 363 8.27 -18.23 0.99
C GLY A 363 7.28 -18.06 2.13
N TRP A 364 7.03 -16.80 2.46
CA TRP A 364 6.08 -16.41 3.50
C TRP A 364 5.23 -15.25 3.03
N VAL A 365 3.95 -15.24 3.37
CA VAL A 365 3.23 -13.98 3.51
C VAL A 365 3.58 -13.43 4.89
N ASP A 366 4.27 -12.32 4.93
CA ASP A 366 4.61 -11.65 6.19
C ASP A 366 3.52 -10.62 6.54
N LEU A 367 3.30 -10.43 7.84
CA LEU A 367 2.46 -9.38 8.43
C LEU A 367 3.26 -8.68 9.53
N VAL A 368 3.42 -7.38 9.39
CA VAL A 368 4.05 -6.48 10.36
C VAL A 368 2.97 -5.58 10.96
N GLU A 369 2.82 -5.63 12.28
CA GLU A 369 1.88 -4.79 13.04
C GLU A 369 2.71 -3.89 13.96
N ILE A 370 2.74 -2.59 13.65
CA ILE A 370 3.53 -1.56 14.33
C ILE A 370 2.63 -0.86 15.36
N PRO A 371 3.10 -0.63 16.60
CA PRO A 371 2.35 0.15 17.58
C PRO A 371 2.08 1.58 17.06
N THR A 372 0.81 2.00 17.09
CA THR A 372 0.45 3.39 16.75
C THR A 372 -0.46 4.00 17.82
N PRO A 373 -0.26 5.28 18.20
CA PRO A 373 -1.13 5.95 19.14
C PRO A 373 -2.42 6.51 18.49
N ASN A 374 -2.48 6.58 17.15
CA ASN A 374 -3.61 7.15 16.39
C ASN A 374 -3.66 6.65 14.94
N GLU A 375 -4.70 7.08 14.21
CA GLU A 375 -5.01 6.70 12.83
C GLU A 375 -4.18 7.42 11.75
N VAL A 376 -3.32 8.36 12.11
CA VAL A 376 -2.63 9.22 11.12
C VAL A 376 -1.55 8.46 10.35
N ASN A 377 -0.91 7.49 11.00
CA ASN A 377 0.17 6.71 10.42
C ASN A 377 -0.31 5.31 10.10
N ASP A 378 0.00 4.86 8.87
CA ASP A 378 -0.14 3.45 8.52
C ASP A 378 0.78 2.60 9.41
N ASN A 379 0.22 1.54 9.98
CA ASN A 379 0.90 0.69 10.97
C ASN A 379 0.80 -0.80 10.65
N ILE A 380 0.19 -1.16 9.52
CA ILE A 380 0.03 -2.53 9.05
C ILE A 380 0.75 -2.68 7.73
N VAL A 381 1.63 -3.67 7.61
CA VAL A 381 2.32 -3.99 6.36
C VAL A 381 2.23 -5.49 6.09
N SER A 382 1.90 -5.88 4.86
CA SER A 382 1.92 -7.28 4.45
C SER A 382 2.47 -7.46 3.04
N PHE A 383 3.25 -8.51 2.81
CA PHE A 383 3.90 -8.78 1.52
C PHE A 383 4.28 -10.25 1.41
N TRP A 384 4.54 -10.70 0.19
CA TRP A 384 5.21 -11.98 -0.04
C TRP A 384 6.73 -11.81 0.10
N ARG A 385 7.36 -12.61 0.95
CA ARG A 385 8.82 -12.72 1.07
C ARG A 385 9.28 -14.08 0.54
N PRO A 386 9.99 -14.12 -0.60
CA PRO A 386 10.59 -15.36 -1.10
C PRO A 386 11.50 -16.02 -0.07
N ARG A 387 11.52 -17.36 -0.06
CA ARG A 387 12.40 -18.13 0.84
C ARG A 387 13.88 -17.88 0.57
N THR A 388 14.22 -17.78 -0.70
CA THR A 388 15.59 -17.53 -1.15
C THR A 388 15.82 -16.02 -1.26
N PRO A 389 16.88 -15.48 -0.61
CA PRO A 389 17.26 -14.08 -0.76
C PRO A 389 17.44 -13.66 -2.22
N LEU A 390 17.16 -12.40 -2.52
CA LEU A 390 17.46 -11.84 -3.83
C LEU A 390 18.96 -11.51 -3.89
N GLU A 391 19.71 -12.33 -4.62
CA GLU A 391 21.15 -12.15 -4.84
C GLU A 391 21.48 -11.00 -5.80
N ALA A 392 22.59 -10.31 -5.51
CA ALA A 392 23.11 -9.21 -6.32
C ALA A 392 23.37 -9.60 -7.78
N GLY A 393 23.09 -8.69 -8.71
CA GLY A 393 23.35 -8.85 -10.14
C GLY A 393 22.45 -9.86 -10.86
N LYS A 394 21.51 -10.49 -10.15
CA LYS A 394 20.50 -11.36 -10.75
C LYS A 394 19.24 -10.58 -11.13
N GLU A 395 18.36 -11.26 -11.85
CA GLU A 395 17.09 -10.73 -12.33
C GLU A 395 15.96 -11.59 -11.77
N TYR A 396 14.96 -10.94 -11.17
CA TYR A 396 13.78 -11.60 -10.59
C TYR A 396 12.53 -10.96 -11.17
N SER A 397 11.61 -11.77 -11.69
CA SER A 397 10.37 -11.26 -12.27
C SER A 397 9.16 -11.80 -11.52
N PHE A 398 8.22 -10.92 -11.21
CA PHE A 398 6.96 -11.27 -10.57
C PHE A 398 5.81 -10.69 -11.38
N THR A 399 4.85 -11.53 -11.72
CA THR A 399 3.58 -11.11 -12.32
C THR A 399 2.48 -11.38 -11.32
N TYR A 400 1.60 -10.41 -11.14
CA TYR A 400 0.46 -10.53 -10.24
C TYR A 400 -0.66 -9.61 -10.68
N ARG A 401 -1.86 -9.87 -10.17
CA ARG A 401 -2.99 -8.99 -10.30
C ARG A 401 -3.38 -8.43 -8.94
N MET A 402 -3.78 -7.16 -8.95
CA MET A 402 -4.29 -6.47 -7.77
C MET A 402 -5.76 -6.15 -7.99
N TYR A 403 -6.59 -6.42 -6.98
CA TYR A 403 -8.01 -6.11 -6.99
C TYR A 403 -8.32 -5.14 -5.85
N TRP A 404 -8.58 -3.89 -6.22
CA TRP A 404 -9.07 -2.87 -5.30
C TRP A 404 -10.60 -2.88 -5.38
N GLY A 405 -11.27 -3.17 -4.27
CA GLY A 405 -12.72 -3.30 -4.31
C GLY A 405 -13.38 -3.46 -2.96
N TRP A 406 -14.64 -3.87 -2.98
CA TRP A 406 -15.46 -4.03 -1.77
C TRP A 406 -15.15 -5.32 -1.01
N ASP A 407 -14.58 -6.33 -1.69
CA ASP A 407 -14.23 -7.62 -1.14
C ASP A 407 -13.19 -8.34 -2.02
N ALA A 408 -12.76 -9.54 -1.62
CA ALA A 408 -11.91 -10.40 -2.44
C ALA A 408 -12.68 -10.83 -3.72
N PRO A 409 -11.99 -10.96 -4.86
CA PRO A 409 -12.64 -11.23 -6.15
C PRO A 409 -13.09 -12.70 -6.31
N PHE A 410 -12.74 -13.57 -5.36
CA PHE A 410 -12.98 -15.01 -5.42
C PHE A 410 -13.97 -15.43 -4.32
N PRO A 411 -15.26 -15.63 -4.65
CA PRO A 411 -16.23 -16.13 -3.70
C PRO A 411 -15.86 -17.54 -3.21
N THR A 412 -16.04 -17.78 -1.92
CA THR A 412 -15.78 -19.07 -1.27
C THR A 412 -17.09 -19.79 -0.92
N PRO A 413 -17.13 -21.14 -1.02
CA PRO A 413 -18.26 -21.92 -0.48
C PRO A 413 -18.22 -22.03 1.04
N LEU A 414 -17.15 -21.58 1.70
CA LEU A 414 -16.98 -21.64 3.15
C LEU A 414 -17.77 -20.54 3.87
N ALA A 415 -18.09 -20.80 5.13
CA ALA A 415 -18.49 -19.76 6.06
C ALA A 415 -17.30 -18.86 6.34
N ARG A 416 -17.55 -17.56 6.35
CA ARG A 416 -16.56 -16.49 6.55
C ARG A 416 -16.70 -15.91 7.94
N ILE A 417 -15.59 -15.47 8.50
CA ILE A 417 -15.55 -14.66 9.72
C ILE A 417 -16.20 -13.31 9.42
N GLY A 418 -17.33 -13.05 10.06
CA GLY A 418 -18.07 -11.79 9.96
C GLY A 418 -17.68 -10.78 11.03
N ALA A 419 -17.25 -11.24 12.22
CA ALA A 419 -16.76 -10.37 13.28
C ALA A 419 -15.93 -11.15 14.30
N THR A 420 -14.91 -10.47 14.87
CA THR A 420 -14.14 -10.95 16.03
C THR A 420 -14.30 -9.93 17.16
N ARG A 421 -14.63 -10.40 18.37
CA ARG A 421 -14.76 -9.55 19.56
C ARG A 421 -14.01 -10.17 20.72
N VAL A 422 -13.30 -9.35 21.47
CA VAL A 422 -12.48 -9.80 22.60
C VAL A 422 -12.76 -8.93 23.83
N GLY A 423 -13.07 -9.57 24.95
CA GLY A 423 -13.42 -8.89 26.20
C GLY A 423 -12.77 -9.53 27.42
N ALA A 424 -13.08 -8.97 28.59
CA ALA A 424 -12.74 -9.57 29.88
C ALA A 424 -13.79 -10.62 30.28
N VAL A 425 -13.37 -11.63 31.05
CA VAL A 425 -14.30 -12.51 31.77
C VAL A 425 -14.58 -11.87 33.13
N VAL A 426 -15.86 -11.65 33.46
CA VAL A 426 -16.28 -10.89 34.65
C VAL A 426 -15.71 -11.48 35.94
N ASP A 427 -15.77 -12.81 36.08
CA ASP A 427 -15.38 -13.52 37.30
C ASP A 427 -13.93 -14.05 37.26
N ASP A 428 -13.19 -13.80 36.17
CA ASP A 428 -11.80 -14.25 36.01
C ASP A 428 -10.97 -13.22 35.24
N LYS A 429 -10.25 -12.38 35.98
CA LYS A 429 -9.38 -11.34 35.40
C LYS A 429 -8.18 -11.89 34.63
N THR A 430 -7.87 -13.17 34.76
CA THR A 430 -6.78 -13.82 34.05
C THR A 430 -7.21 -14.39 32.70
N ALA A 431 -8.52 -14.39 32.41
CA ALA A 431 -9.09 -14.95 31.19
C ALA A 431 -9.59 -13.86 30.23
N ARG A 432 -9.55 -14.16 28.95
CA ARG A 432 -10.14 -13.35 27.88
C ARG A 432 -11.31 -14.08 27.25
N PHE A 433 -12.39 -13.36 27.03
CA PHE A 433 -13.58 -13.87 26.35
C PHE A 433 -13.49 -13.57 24.86
N PHE A 434 -13.66 -14.58 24.02
CA PHE A 434 -13.70 -14.44 22.57
C PHE A 434 -15.12 -14.70 22.07
N SER A 435 -15.59 -13.88 21.13
CA SER A 435 -16.82 -14.09 20.37
C SER A 435 -16.53 -13.91 18.89
N ILE A 436 -16.82 -14.96 18.12
CA ILE A 436 -16.56 -15.03 16.68
C ILE A 436 -17.88 -15.32 15.99
N ASP A 437 -18.24 -14.47 15.03
CA ASP A 437 -19.42 -14.67 14.18
C ASP A 437 -18.98 -15.28 12.84
N PHE A 438 -19.67 -16.34 12.44
CA PHE A 438 -19.53 -17.00 11.15
C PHE A 438 -20.79 -16.73 10.32
N MET A 439 -20.61 -16.36 9.06
CA MET A 439 -21.70 -16.11 8.10
C MET A 439 -21.36 -16.66 6.72
N GLY A 440 -22.36 -16.88 5.88
CA GLY A 440 -22.16 -17.26 4.48
C GLY A 440 -22.83 -18.57 4.07
N VAL A 441 -22.38 -19.08 2.93
CA VAL A 441 -23.07 -20.09 2.11
C VAL A 441 -23.44 -21.39 2.85
N PRO A 442 -22.62 -21.95 3.77
CA PRO A 442 -22.97 -23.19 4.44
C PRO A 442 -24.30 -23.12 5.21
N PHE A 443 -24.64 -21.97 5.79
CA PHE A 443 -25.86 -21.81 6.59
C PHE A 443 -27.14 -21.70 5.74
N GLU A 444 -27.00 -21.48 4.43
CA GLU A 444 -28.10 -21.50 3.48
C GLU A 444 -28.30 -22.89 2.86
N ARG A 445 -27.21 -23.66 2.70
CA ARG A 445 -27.21 -24.92 1.93
C ARG A 445 -27.28 -26.18 2.79
N LEU A 446 -26.71 -26.15 4.00
CA LEU A 446 -26.71 -27.32 4.87
C LEU A 446 -28.10 -27.55 5.48
N PRO A 447 -28.45 -28.81 5.82
CA PRO A 447 -29.70 -29.12 6.51
C PRO A 447 -29.89 -28.27 7.78
N LYS A 448 -31.13 -27.81 8.04
CA LYS A 448 -31.42 -26.92 9.19
C LYS A 448 -31.11 -27.54 10.56
N ASP A 449 -31.07 -28.87 10.64
CA ASP A 449 -30.75 -29.64 11.83
C ASP A 449 -29.26 -29.95 11.99
N THR A 450 -28.42 -29.51 11.04
CA THR A 450 -26.95 -29.64 11.08
C THR A 450 -26.41 -29.19 12.42
N LYS A 451 -25.57 -30.05 13.02
CA LYS A 451 -24.87 -29.75 14.27
C LYS A 451 -23.50 -29.19 13.96
N PHE A 452 -23.28 -27.95 14.37
CA PHE A 452 -21.98 -27.31 14.27
C PHE A 452 -21.24 -27.40 15.59
N HIS A 453 -19.93 -27.54 15.50
CA HIS A 453 -19.01 -27.43 16.62
C HIS A 453 -17.79 -26.61 16.19
N LEU A 454 -17.11 -26.02 17.18
CA LEU A 454 -15.87 -25.29 16.96
C LEU A 454 -14.71 -26.24 17.22
N GLU A 455 -13.67 -26.14 16.38
CA GLU A 455 -12.39 -26.79 16.60
C GLU A 455 -11.34 -25.75 16.99
N PRO A 456 -11.29 -25.31 18.26
CA PRO A 456 -10.36 -24.28 18.68
C PRO A 456 -9.02 -24.88 19.12
N GLN A 457 -7.93 -24.22 18.78
CA GLN A 457 -6.56 -24.60 19.13
C GLN A 457 -5.80 -23.39 19.68
N SER A 458 -4.82 -23.67 20.54
CA SER A 458 -3.92 -22.67 21.10
C SER A 458 -2.50 -23.20 21.17
N SER A 459 -1.50 -22.36 20.89
CA SER A 459 -0.09 -22.71 21.03
C SER A 459 0.34 -22.87 22.49
N ALA A 460 -0.30 -22.13 23.40
CA ALA A 460 -0.05 -22.15 24.85
C ALA A 460 -1.31 -21.68 25.62
N GLY A 461 -1.32 -21.78 26.94
CA GLY A 461 -2.53 -21.49 27.73
C GLY A 461 -3.66 -22.50 27.50
N LYS A 462 -4.87 -22.19 28.00
CA LYS A 462 -6.01 -23.11 27.99
C LYS A 462 -7.27 -22.45 27.45
N ILE A 463 -7.90 -23.10 26.47
CA ILE A 463 -9.25 -22.77 26.00
C ILE A 463 -10.28 -23.58 26.81
N ARG A 464 -11.36 -22.94 27.23
CA ARG A 464 -12.49 -23.56 27.95
C ARG A 464 -13.82 -22.90 27.57
N ASN A 465 -14.91 -23.49 28.05
CA ASN A 465 -16.26 -22.94 27.91
C ASN A 465 -16.64 -22.63 26.46
N VAL A 466 -16.33 -23.54 25.55
CA VAL A 466 -16.66 -23.41 24.12
C VAL A 466 -18.17 -23.57 23.94
N VAL A 467 -18.80 -22.57 23.34
CA VAL A 467 -20.24 -22.54 23.00
C VAL A 467 -20.38 -22.24 21.52
N VAL A 468 -21.31 -22.93 20.86
CA VAL A 468 -21.67 -22.73 19.45
C VAL A 468 -23.18 -22.63 19.38
N GLU A 469 -23.69 -21.50 18.90
CA GLU A 469 -25.13 -21.21 18.87
C GLU A 469 -25.55 -20.47 17.59
N PRO A 470 -26.79 -20.67 17.11
CA PRO A 470 -27.29 -19.92 15.96
C PRO A 470 -27.45 -18.44 16.31
N ASN A 471 -27.07 -17.57 15.38
CA ASN A 471 -27.25 -16.13 15.48
C ASN A 471 -28.18 -15.65 14.34
N PRO A 472 -29.50 -15.55 14.60
CA PRO A 472 -30.48 -15.22 13.56
C PRO A 472 -30.32 -13.79 13.02
N ASN A 473 -29.71 -12.87 13.79
CA ASN A 473 -29.53 -11.48 13.37
C ASN A 473 -28.53 -11.32 12.22
N ILE A 474 -27.66 -12.32 12.01
CA ILE A 474 -26.65 -12.31 10.94
C ILE A 474 -26.86 -13.45 9.94
N ASN A 475 -27.98 -14.19 10.05
CA ASN A 475 -28.23 -15.42 9.30
C ASN A 475 -27.02 -16.39 9.35
N GLY A 476 -26.49 -16.61 10.55
CA GLY A 476 -25.23 -17.33 10.75
C GLY A 476 -25.11 -17.96 12.13
N TRP A 477 -23.89 -18.21 12.56
CA TRP A 477 -23.59 -18.86 13.83
C TRP A 477 -22.58 -18.03 14.63
N ARG A 478 -22.76 -18.02 15.95
CA ARG A 478 -21.82 -17.42 16.88
C ARG A 478 -21.13 -18.53 17.66
N THR A 479 -19.83 -18.39 17.80
CA THR A 479 -19.05 -19.19 18.74
C THR A 479 -18.45 -18.30 19.80
N THR A 480 -18.40 -18.80 21.03
CA THR A 480 -17.70 -18.13 22.13
C THR A 480 -16.82 -19.10 22.89
N PHE A 481 -15.72 -18.61 23.45
CA PHE A 481 -14.89 -19.38 24.36
C PHE A 481 -14.13 -18.45 25.30
N GLU A 482 -13.67 -19.01 26.42
CA GLU A 482 -12.72 -18.34 27.29
C GLU A 482 -11.31 -18.86 27.02
N PHE A 483 -10.36 -17.95 27.00
CA PHE A 483 -8.94 -18.25 26.85
C PHE A 483 -8.18 -17.78 28.09
N VAL A 484 -7.47 -18.71 28.73
CA VAL A 484 -6.61 -18.45 29.89
C VAL A 484 -5.14 -18.52 29.44
N PRO A 485 -4.48 -17.38 29.17
CA PRO A 485 -3.10 -17.35 28.69
C PRO A 485 -2.06 -17.86 29.71
N GLY A 486 -2.30 -17.70 31.01
CA GLY A 486 -1.25 -17.90 32.02
C GLY A 486 -0.22 -16.77 31.98
N ASP A 487 1.07 -17.10 32.06
CA ASP A 487 2.18 -16.13 32.04
C ASP A 487 2.72 -15.87 30.62
N GLU A 488 2.02 -16.37 29.59
CA GLU A 488 2.45 -16.25 28.20
C GLU A 488 2.37 -14.81 27.70
N LYS A 489 3.36 -14.40 26.91
CA LYS A 489 3.43 -13.05 26.32
C LYS A 489 2.90 -12.99 24.90
N VAL A 490 2.87 -14.12 24.21
CA VAL A 490 2.37 -14.26 22.85
C VAL A 490 1.72 -15.63 22.74
N VAL A 491 0.47 -15.68 22.28
CA VAL A 491 -0.23 -16.94 22.02
C VAL A 491 -0.91 -16.89 20.66
N GLU A 492 -0.71 -17.93 19.87
CA GLU A 492 -1.40 -18.11 18.59
C GLU A 492 -2.64 -18.98 18.81
N LEU A 493 -3.80 -18.43 18.48
CA LEU A 493 -5.10 -19.09 18.52
C LEU A 493 -5.56 -19.40 17.10
N ARG A 494 -6.22 -20.55 16.94
CA ARG A 494 -6.83 -20.97 15.67
C ARG A 494 -8.22 -21.52 15.92
N CYS A 495 -9.15 -21.27 15.02
CA CYS A 495 -10.51 -21.78 15.10
C CYS A 495 -11.06 -22.09 13.71
N VAL A 496 -11.74 -23.22 13.60
CA VAL A 496 -12.53 -23.59 12.42
C VAL A 496 -13.91 -24.03 12.89
N LEU A 497 -14.96 -23.57 12.23
CA LEU A 497 -16.31 -24.11 12.41
C LEU A 497 -16.45 -25.36 11.55
N ALA A 498 -16.87 -26.46 12.17
CA ALA A 498 -17.03 -27.76 11.53
C ALA A 498 -18.44 -28.33 11.73
N ALA A 499 -18.82 -29.21 10.82
CA ALA A 499 -19.96 -30.12 10.95
C ALA A 499 -19.43 -31.57 10.97
N ASP A 500 -20.33 -32.56 11.05
CA ASP A 500 -19.94 -33.98 11.03
C ASP A 500 -19.16 -34.39 9.77
N SER A 501 -19.33 -33.65 8.66
CA SER A 501 -18.59 -33.83 7.41
C SER A 501 -17.21 -33.18 7.38
N GLY A 502 -16.83 -32.48 8.46
CA GLY A 502 -15.57 -31.74 8.57
C GLY A 502 -15.74 -30.21 8.53
N PRO A 503 -14.63 -29.47 8.31
CA PRO A 503 -14.60 -28.01 8.23
C PRO A 503 -15.62 -27.42 7.25
N VAL A 504 -16.33 -26.39 7.69
CA VAL A 504 -17.27 -25.63 6.85
C VAL A 504 -16.94 -24.14 6.77
N SER A 505 -15.95 -23.63 7.53
CA SER A 505 -15.50 -22.24 7.48
C SER A 505 -14.07 -22.08 6.99
N GLU A 506 -13.69 -20.84 6.67
CA GLU A 506 -12.29 -20.42 6.67
C GLU A 506 -11.68 -20.57 8.09
N GLU A 507 -10.36 -20.65 8.18
CA GLU A 507 -9.63 -20.74 9.45
C GLU A 507 -9.38 -19.35 10.02
N TRP A 508 -9.96 -19.08 11.19
CA TRP A 508 -9.64 -17.90 11.97
C TRP A 508 -8.30 -18.10 12.67
N VAL A 509 -7.37 -17.18 12.47
CA VAL A 509 -6.05 -17.21 13.10
C VAL A 509 -5.86 -15.91 13.86
N TYR A 510 -5.39 -15.96 15.10
CA TYR A 510 -5.31 -14.76 15.94
C TYR A 510 -4.10 -14.81 16.87
N ARG A 511 -3.30 -13.74 16.87
CA ARG A 511 -2.24 -13.55 17.85
C ARG A 511 -2.78 -12.76 19.03
N TRP A 512 -2.80 -13.39 20.19
CA TRP A 512 -3.02 -12.70 21.45
C TRP A 512 -1.68 -12.26 22.06
N THR A 513 -1.64 -11.02 22.54
CA THR A 513 -0.62 -10.50 23.46
C THR A 513 -1.33 -9.79 24.61
N PRO A 514 -0.70 -9.69 25.80
CA PRO A 514 -1.22 -9.00 26.97
C PRO A 514 -1.68 -7.56 26.72
#